data_AF-A0A3C0K6T7-F1
#
_entry.id   AF-A0A3C0K6T7-F1
#
_cell.length_a   1.000
_cell.length_b   1.000
_cell.length_c   1.000
_cell.angle_alpha   90.00
_cell.angle_beta   90.00
_cell.angle_gamma   90.00
#
_symmetry.space_group_name_H-M   'P 1'
#
loop_
_entity.id
_entity.type
_entity.pdbx_description
1 polymer ?
#
loop_
_entity_poly.entity_id
_entity_poly.type
_entity_poly.pdbx_seq_one_letter_code
_entity_poly.pdbx_strand_id
1 'polypeptide(L)' 'MILEKDRRLNRLGIAVLLIIAFALRMHNLGYQELRGDEAFSWNYVVDESNIISILERIINEGDPQPPLHYWLLQLWV' A
#
# COMPACT_ATOMS: atom_id res chain seq x y z
N MET A 1 19.66 -13.91 32.42
CA MET A 1 20.14 -14.59 31.20
C MET A 1 19.03 -15.36 30.46
N ILE A 2 18.23 -16.20 31.13
CA ILE A 2 17.15 -17.01 30.49
C ILE A 2 16.05 -16.13 29.85
N LEU A 3 15.50 -15.17 30.61
CA LEU A 3 14.47 -14.22 30.15
C LEU A 3 14.85 -13.40 28.90
N GLU A 4 16.13 -13.18 28.66
CA GLU A 4 16.61 -12.40 27.51
C GLU A 4 16.73 -13.26 26.25
N LYS A 5 17.08 -14.54 26.42
CA LYS A 5 17.14 -15.53 25.33
C LYS A 5 15.75 -15.78 24.75
N ASP A 6 14.74 -15.96 25.59
CA ASP A 6 13.36 -16.18 25.15
C ASP A 6 12.80 -14.97 24.39
N ARG A 7 13.14 -13.76 24.83
CA ARG A 7 12.77 -12.52 24.12
C ARG A 7 13.43 -12.41 22.75
N ARG A 8 14.70 -12.82 22.63
CA ARG A 8 15.43 -12.85 21.35
C ARG A 8 14.84 -13.91 20.40
N LEU A 9 14.49 -15.09 20.91
CA LEU A 9 13.83 -16.15 20.14
C LEU A 9 12.45 -15.69 19.62
N ASN A 10 11.67 -15.00 20.45
CA ASN A 10 10.38 -14.43 20.02
C ASN A 10 10.55 -13.37 18.94
N ARG A 11 11.53 -12.48 19.07
CA ARG A 11 11.84 -11.46 18.05
C ARG A 11 12.29 -12.09 16.73
N LEU A 12 13.12 -13.13 16.79
CA LEU A 12 13.55 -13.88 15.61
C LEU A 12 12.37 -14.60 14.95
N GLY A 13 11.50 -15.21 15.73
CA GLY A 13 10.26 -15.83 15.23
C GLY A 13 9.38 -14.81 14.50
N ILE A 14 9.15 -13.63 15.10
CA ILE A 14 8.41 -12.53 14.47
C ILE A 14 9.10 -12.07 13.18
N ALA A 15 10.42 -11.90 13.19
CA ALA A 15 11.17 -11.49 12.00
C ALA A 15 11.03 -12.50 10.86
N VAL A 16 11.12 -13.80 11.16
CA VAL A 16 10.90 -14.86 10.16
C VAL A 16 9.48 -14.81 9.60
N LEU A 17 8.47 -14.64 10.47
CA LEU A 17 7.08 -14.49 10.03
C LEU A 17 6.87 -13.26 9.14
N LEU A 18 7.50 -12.14 9.47
CA LEU A 18 7.43 -10.92 8.65
C LEU A 18 8.08 -11.11 7.28
N ILE A 19 9.24 -11.79 7.22
CA ILE A 19 9.92 -12.10 5.95
C ILE A 19 9.06 -13.01 5.08
N ILE A 20 8.48 -14.07 5.66
CA ILE A 20 7.59 -14.99 4.93
C ILE A 20 6.36 -14.24 4.44
N ALA A 21 5.71 -13.44 5.29
CA ALA A 21 4.53 -12.66 4.91
C ALA A 21 4.84 -11.67 3.78
N PHE A 22 6.00 -11.02 3.82
CA PHE A 22 6.46 -10.15 2.74
C PHE A 22 6.69 -10.91 1.44
N ALA A 23 7.42 -12.04 1.50
CA ALA A 23 7.68 -12.87 0.33
C ALA A 23 6.38 -13.36 -0.33
N LEU A 24 5.39 -13.77 0.47
CA LEU A 24 4.07 -14.18 -0.03
C LEU A 24 3.30 -13.03 -0.68
N ARG A 25 3.37 -11.80 -0.14
CA ARG A 25 2.72 -10.62 -0.76
C ARG A 25 3.38 -10.20 -2.07
N MET A 26 4.69 -10.33 -2.17
CA MET A 26 5.44 -9.98 -3.38
C MET A 26 5.37 -11.08 -4.46
N HIS A 27 5.13 -12.32 -4.06
CA HIS A 27 5.01 -13.44 -4.98
C HIS A 27 3.80 -13.25 -5.91
N ASN A 28 4.05 -13.23 -7.22
CA ASN A 28 3.08 -12.90 -8.28
C ASN A 28 2.58 -11.44 -8.31
N LEU A 29 3.26 -10.52 -7.63
CA LEU A 29 2.96 -9.09 -7.80
C LEU A 29 3.17 -8.67 -9.26
N GLY A 30 2.18 -8.01 -9.86
CA GLY A 30 2.20 -7.61 -11.27
C GLY A 30 1.91 -8.73 -12.28
N TYR A 31 1.60 -9.95 -11.82
CA TYR A 31 1.19 -11.05 -12.72
C TYR A 31 -0.23 -10.85 -13.30
N GLN A 32 -1.07 -10.08 -12.60
CA GLN A 32 -2.42 -9.74 -13.05
C GLN A 32 -2.46 -8.28 -13.48
N GLU A 33 -3.28 -7.99 -14.50
CA GLU A 33 -3.64 -6.62 -14.86
C GLU A 33 -4.40 -5.94 -13.72
N LEU A 34 -4.44 -4.60 -13.73
CA LEU A 34 -5.20 -3.83 -12.76
C LEU A 34 -6.70 -4.16 -12.86
N ARG A 35 -7.35 -4.42 -11.72
CA ARG A 35 -8.77 -4.83 -11.68
C ARG A 35 -9.56 -4.04 -10.63
N GLY A 36 -10.86 -3.84 -10.91
CA GLY A 36 -11.80 -3.23 -9.97
C GLY A 36 -11.27 -1.92 -9.40
N ASP A 37 -11.27 -1.82 -8.07
CA ASP A 37 -10.88 -0.60 -7.35
C ASP A 37 -9.40 -0.23 -7.53
N GLU A 38 -8.53 -1.18 -7.90
CA GLU A 38 -7.13 -0.89 -8.22
C GLU A 38 -7.02 -0.07 -9.50
N ALA A 39 -7.75 -0.46 -10.56
CA ALA A 39 -7.78 0.26 -11.82
C ALA A 39 -8.42 1.64 -11.66
N PHE A 40 -9.48 1.74 -10.86
CA PHE A 40 -10.11 3.02 -10.53
C PHE A 40 -9.14 3.94 -9.79
N SER A 41 -8.47 3.44 -8.75
CA SER A 41 -7.50 4.24 -7.98
C SER A 41 -6.28 4.65 -8.81
N TRP A 42 -5.85 3.79 -9.73
CA TRP A 42 -4.74 4.07 -10.63
C TRP A 42 -5.03 5.23 -11.58
N ASN A 43 -6.27 5.37 -12.04
CA ASN A 43 -6.69 6.47 -12.92
C ASN A 43 -6.51 7.85 -12.25
N TYR A 44 -6.75 7.94 -10.93
CA TYR A 44 -6.52 9.16 -10.16
C TYR A 44 -5.04 9.52 -10.02
N VAL A 45 -4.13 8.55 -10.11
CA VAL A 45 -2.70 8.77 -9.90
C VAL A 45 -1.94 9.01 -11.20
N VAL A 46 -2.30 8.31 -12.28
CA VAL A 46 -1.62 8.49 -13.58
C VAL A 46 -2.03 9.76 -14.30
N ASP A 47 -3.31 10.15 -14.20
CA ASP A 47 -3.82 11.29 -14.96
C ASP A 47 -3.51 12.63 -14.27
N GLU A 48 -3.12 12.60 -12.98
CA GLU A 48 -2.92 13.79 -12.17
C GLU A 48 -1.45 14.00 -11.78
N SER A 49 -0.95 15.22 -12.05
CA SER A 49 0.47 15.55 -11.85
C SER A 49 0.85 15.94 -10.42
N ASN A 50 -0.12 16.28 -9.56
CA ASN A 50 0.16 16.73 -8.20
C ASN A 50 -0.98 16.46 -7.21
N ILE A 51 -0.66 16.58 -5.92
CA ILE A 51 -1.55 16.34 -4.78
C ILE A 51 -2.79 17.25 -4.82
N ILE A 52 -2.65 18.49 -5.31
CA ILE A 52 -3.76 19.46 -5.35
C ILE A 52 -4.75 19.12 -6.45
N SER A 53 -4.29 18.69 -7.62
CA SER A 53 -5.17 18.34 -8.74
C SER A 53 -6.01 17.09 -8.44
N ILE A 54 -5.45 16.12 -7.69
CA ILE A 54 -6.22 15.00 -7.12
C ILE A 54 -7.36 15.50 -6.22
N LEU A 55 -7.10 16.48 -5.34
CA LEU A 55 -8.12 17.02 -4.44
C LEU A 55 -9.22 17.74 -5.22
N GLU A 56 -8.86 18.57 -6.20
CA GLU A 56 -9.81 19.25 -7.07
C GLU A 56 -10.69 18.26 -7.83
N ARG A 57 -10.09 17.18 -8.34
CA ARG A 57 -10.79 16.11 -9.03
C ARG A 57 -11.79 15.39 -8.13
N ILE A 58 -11.41 15.00 -6.90
CA ILE A 58 -12.32 14.39 -5.92
C ILE A 58 -13.52 15.28 -5.64
N ILE A 59 -13.29 16.59 -5.47
CA ILE A 59 -14.36 17.57 -5.23
C ILE A 59 -15.31 17.66 -6.44
N ASN A 60 -14.75 17.67 -7.65
CA ASN A 60 -15.53 17.81 -8.89
C ASN A 60 -16.31 16.54 -9.26
N GLU A 61 -15.71 15.36 -9.07
CA GLU A 61 -16.36 14.07 -9.36
C GLU A 61 -17.29 13.61 -8.22
N GLY A 62 -17.15 14.19 -7.03
CA GLY A 62 -17.93 13.81 -5.85
C GLY A 62 -17.55 12.44 -5.31
N ASP A 63 -16.28 12.05 -5.43
CA ASP A 63 -15.78 10.78 -4.90
C ASP A 63 -15.89 10.76 -3.36
N PRO A 64 -16.54 9.74 -2.76
CA PRO A 64 -16.68 9.64 -1.31
C PRO A 64 -15.37 9.33 -0.57
N GLN A 65 -14.30 8.90 -1.25
CA GLN A 65 -13.04 8.53 -0.63
C GLN A 65 -12.20 9.77 -0.25
N PRO A 66 -11.65 9.80 0.98
CA PRO A 66 -10.75 10.88 1.38
C PRO A 66 -9.49 10.95 0.51
N PRO A 67 -8.94 12.15 0.29
CA PRO A 67 -7.79 12.38 -0.61
C PRO A 67 -6.51 11.68 -0.15
N LEU A 68 -6.40 11.35 1.14
CA LEU A 68 -5.21 10.72 1.71
C LEU A 68 -4.85 9.39 1.03
N HIS A 69 -5.84 8.60 0.63
CA HIS A 69 -5.60 7.33 -0.09
C HIS A 69 -4.84 7.56 -1.40
N TYR A 70 -5.37 8.47 -2.24
CA TYR A 70 -4.79 8.78 -3.54
C TYR A 70 -3.42 9.46 -3.44
N TRP A 71 -3.22 10.33 -2.46
CA TRP A 71 -1.91 10.96 -2.23
C TRP A 71 -0.83 9.96 -1.81
N LEU A 72 -1.17 9.02 -0.93
CA LEU A 72 -0.24 7.95 -0.54
C LEU A 72 0.08 7.04 -1.73
N LEU A 73 -0.93 6.75 -2.56
CA LEU A 73 -0.72 5.98 -3.78
C LEU A 73 0.19 6.71 -4.77
N GLN A 74 0.01 8.02 -4.96
CA GLN A 74 0.88 8.86 -5.80
C GLN A 74 2.32 8.96 -5.27
N LEU A 75 2.53 8.89 -3.95
CA LEU A 75 3.88 8.85 -3.36
C LEU A 75 4.56 7.48 -3.49
N TRP A 76 3.77 6.41 -3.56
CA TRP A 76 4.26 5.05 -3.68
C TRP A 76 4.71 4.71 -5.10
N VAL A 77 4.04 5.28 -6.10
CA VAL A 77 4.22 5.04 -7.53
C VAL A 77 5.21 6.04 -8.11
#